data_AF-A0A844U450-F1
#
_entry.id   AF-A0A844U450-F1
#
_cell.length_a   1.000
_cell.length_b   1.000
_cell.length_c   1.000
_cell.angle_alpha   90.00
_cell.angle_beta   90.00
_cell.angle_gamma   90.00
#
_symmetry.space_group_name_H-M   'P 1'
#
loop_
_entity.id
_entity.type
_entity.pdbx_description
1 polymer ?
#
loop_
_entity_poly.entity_id
_entity_poly.type
_entity_poly.pdbx_seq_one_letter_code
_entity_poly.pdbx_strand_id
1 'polypeptide(L)'
;MHTEPEQIRSCSLAHPIEALGSAAMFWRPRNIRSSSWIEHAPFVFWMIDAVRPRRIIDFCTEDMSSLVVMSEGVQRLQLDVICDYATLSDAPKRARDVLTSARRMRGTLSECLPSLPAESIDIVHLDIAHLADMNSETVRTLLERVSQRGVMMISGTRSERMTEEASRILASMVPRYRSIEFVHASGLRMFAIGGSLSHTVEQLFSYTKTREERMVLRNMFEHLGRGLSAKGAAGGSVTHEDPPRNQAEVAPTLAAVCTSLKSGQGDRDPTGLRDSERKTLREENLRLQKAWTEMRNRVEALEEDLTKLSALVIEKQALIDRCSKRPPASSNKKPTQFDFKRVARWFKPSATRKTSNLSAAVRLIESSEFFDSAWYARTYLGNEKMQRKSAYHYLTTGATLGFNPSQKFNTNFYLENNPDVRDSSLNPLVHFLRFGQAENRKINSL
;
A
#
# COMPACT_ATOMS: atom_id res chain seq x y z
N MET A 1 0.96 17.48 -53.01
CA MET A 1 1.64 16.72 -51.95
C MET A 1 0.66 16.62 -50.80
N HIS A 2 -0.01 15.47 -50.72
CA HIS A 2 -1.06 15.22 -49.74
C HIS A 2 -0.46 15.02 -48.36
N THR A 3 -0.93 15.82 -47.41
CA THR A 3 -0.85 15.59 -45.97
C THR A 3 -1.68 14.35 -45.65
N GLU A 4 -1.02 13.27 -45.22
CA GLU A 4 -1.72 12.10 -44.66
C GLU A 4 -2.44 12.47 -43.36
N PRO A 5 -3.68 12.00 -43.15
CA PRO A 5 -4.41 12.28 -41.93
C PRO A 5 -3.92 11.37 -40.80
N GLU A 6 -3.74 11.97 -39.62
CA GLU A 6 -3.57 11.29 -38.34
C GLU A 6 -4.62 10.18 -38.17
N GLN A 7 -4.22 8.93 -38.40
CA GLN A 7 -4.99 7.78 -38.00
C GLN A 7 -5.06 7.76 -36.47
N ILE A 8 -6.24 8.10 -35.98
CA ILE A 8 -6.73 7.83 -34.63
C ILE A 8 -6.36 6.38 -34.28
N ARG A 9 -5.36 6.21 -33.41
CA ARG A 9 -4.96 4.92 -32.85
C ARG A 9 -6.16 4.34 -32.09
N SER A 10 -6.93 3.49 -32.77
CA SER A 10 -7.93 2.64 -32.12
C SER A 10 -7.22 1.80 -31.05
N CYS A 11 -7.62 1.98 -29.79
CA CYS A 11 -7.08 1.28 -28.64
C CYS A 11 -7.31 -0.24 -28.81
N SER A 12 -6.30 -0.96 -29.31
CA SER A 12 -6.37 -2.41 -29.51
C SER A 12 -6.17 -3.12 -28.18
N LEU A 13 -7.27 -3.44 -27.51
CA LEU A 13 -7.29 -4.33 -26.34
C LEU A 13 -6.70 -5.73 -26.65
N ALA A 14 -6.52 -6.09 -27.93
CA ALA A 14 -6.00 -7.39 -28.37
C ALA A 14 -4.47 -7.49 -28.25
N HIS A 15 -3.75 -6.36 -28.38
CA HIS A 15 -2.29 -6.37 -28.46
C HIS A 15 -1.59 -6.88 -27.18
N PRO A 16 -2.00 -6.50 -25.95
CA PRO A 16 -1.41 -7.08 -24.72
C PRO A 16 -1.71 -8.56 -24.52
N ILE A 17 -2.87 -9.02 -24.98
CA ILE A 17 -3.33 -10.41 -24.79
C ILE A 17 -2.54 -11.34 -25.71
N GLU A 18 -2.37 -10.96 -26.98
CA GLU A 18 -1.58 -11.71 -27.96
C GLU A 18 -0.08 -11.74 -27.59
N ALA A 19 0.48 -10.60 -27.16
CA ALA A 19 1.91 -10.48 -26.84
C ALA A 19 2.34 -11.35 -25.63
N LEU A 20 1.40 -11.64 -24.71
CA LEU A 20 1.67 -12.44 -23.52
C LEU A 20 1.24 -13.91 -23.67
N GLY A 21 0.83 -14.32 -24.88
CA GLY A 21 0.28 -15.64 -25.14
C GLY A 21 1.22 -16.79 -24.80
N SER A 22 0.83 -17.61 -23.83
CA SER A 22 1.51 -18.86 -23.48
C SER A 22 0.48 -19.97 -23.30
N ALA A 23 0.75 -21.17 -23.80
CA ALA A 23 -0.10 -22.33 -23.55
C ALA A 23 -0.22 -22.62 -22.04
N ALA A 24 0.80 -22.28 -21.24
CA ALA A 24 0.82 -22.52 -19.81
C ALA A 24 -0.30 -21.78 -19.06
N MET A 25 -0.71 -20.60 -19.53
CA MET A 25 -1.75 -19.80 -18.85
C MET A 25 -3.14 -20.45 -18.86
N PHE A 26 -3.36 -21.46 -19.71
CA PHE A 26 -4.62 -22.19 -19.82
C PHE A 26 -4.63 -23.50 -19.03
N TRP A 27 -3.52 -23.85 -18.39
CA TRP A 27 -3.42 -25.09 -17.64
C TRP A 27 -4.33 -25.09 -16.42
N ARG A 28 -5.00 -26.24 -16.22
CA ARG A 28 -5.71 -26.52 -14.98
C ARG A 28 -4.78 -27.19 -13.99
N PRO A 29 -4.69 -26.70 -12.74
CA PRO A 29 -3.94 -27.39 -11.69
C PRO A 29 -4.64 -28.71 -11.35
N ARG A 30 -3.88 -29.80 -11.21
CA ARG A 30 -4.43 -31.15 -10.91
C ARG A 30 -4.60 -31.39 -9.41
N ASN A 31 -3.72 -30.78 -8.60
CA ASN A 31 -3.52 -31.19 -7.21
C ASN A 31 -3.83 -30.10 -6.17
N ILE A 32 -4.56 -29.05 -6.55
CA ILE A 32 -4.92 -27.94 -5.64
C ILE A 32 -6.23 -28.24 -4.87
N ARG A 33 -6.30 -27.82 -3.61
CA ARG A 33 -7.59 -27.75 -2.88
C ARG A 33 -8.40 -26.56 -3.39
N SER A 34 -9.71 -26.56 -3.16
CA SER A 34 -10.54 -25.37 -3.37
C SER A 34 -10.05 -24.25 -2.46
N SER A 35 -9.30 -23.30 -3.02
CA SER A 35 -8.74 -22.14 -2.35
C SER A 35 -8.75 -20.95 -3.30
N SER A 36 -8.58 -19.73 -2.77
CA SER A 36 -8.46 -18.51 -3.56
C SER A 36 -7.31 -18.57 -4.59
N TRP A 37 -6.31 -19.43 -4.36
CA TRP A 37 -5.17 -19.64 -5.25
C TRP A 37 -5.54 -20.24 -6.59
N ILE A 38 -6.64 -20.98 -6.71
CA ILE A 38 -7.02 -21.60 -7.98
C ILE A 38 -7.25 -20.53 -9.07
N GLU A 39 -7.74 -19.35 -8.69
CA GLU A 39 -7.97 -18.24 -9.62
C GLU A 39 -6.69 -17.52 -10.05
N HIS A 40 -5.58 -17.75 -9.35
CA HIS A 40 -4.28 -17.21 -9.72
C HIS A 40 -3.43 -18.21 -10.52
N ALA A 41 -3.83 -19.48 -10.60
CA ALA A 41 -3.07 -20.51 -11.32
C ALA A 41 -2.73 -20.14 -12.78
N PRO A 42 -3.63 -19.55 -13.59
CA PRO A 42 -3.30 -19.08 -14.95
C PRO A 42 -2.09 -18.13 -14.99
N PHE A 43 -2.05 -17.18 -14.07
CA PHE A 43 -0.96 -16.21 -13.98
C PHE A 43 0.34 -16.87 -13.49
N VAL A 44 0.25 -17.78 -12.52
CA VAL A 44 1.42 -18.49 -11.98
C VAL A 44 2.05 -19.39 -13.05
N PHE A 45 1.26 -20.16 -13.79
CA PHE A 45 1.79 -20.99 -14.87
C PHE A 45 2.42 -20.16 -15.99
N TRP A 46 1.75 -19.07 -16.40
CA TRP A 46 2.32 -18.09 -17.33
C TRP A 46 3.66 -17.54 -16.81
N MET A 47 3.72 -17.19 -15.54
CA MET A 47 4.90 -16.57 -14.93
C MET A 47 6.09 -17.54 -14.86
N ILE A 48 5.86 -18.83 -14.58
CA ILE A 48 6.94 -19.84 -14.62
C ILE A 48 7.48 -20.01 -16.04
N ASP A 49 6.60 -20.06 -17.05
CA ASP A 49 7.00 -20.15 -18.45
C ASP A 49 7.75 -18.89 -18.90
N ALA A 50 7.28 -17.71 -18.50
CA ALA A 50 7.88 -16.43 -18.86
C ALA A 50 9.24 -16.20 -18.18
N VAL A 51 9.41 -16.60 -16.92
CA VAL A 51 10.65 -16.40 -16.16
C VAL A 51 11.68 -17.50 -16.48
N ARG A 52 11.22 -18.75 -16.66
CA ARG A 52 12.03 -19.99 -16.69
C ARG A 52 13.09 -19.97 -15.56
N PRO A 53 12.65 -20.03 -14.30
CA PRO A 53 13.52 -19.85 -13.13
C PRO A 53 14.53 -20.97 -13.00
N ARG A 54 15.71 -20.68 -12.45
CA ARG A 54 16.67 -21.69 -11.96
C ARG A 54 16.42 -22.04 -10.50
N ARG A 55 15.86 -21.09 -9.74
CA ARG A 55 15.53 -21.28 -8.33
C ARG A 55 14.26 -20.54 -7.95
N ILE A 56 13.37 -21.25 -7.26
CA ILE A 56 12.13 -20.73 -6.68
C ILE A 56 12.26 -20.87 -5.17
N ILE A 57 11.85 -19.84 -4.42
CA ILE A 57 11.62 -19.97 -2.98
C ILE A 57 10.18 -19.57 -2.66
N ASP A 58 9.44 -20.50 -2.06
CA ASP A 58 8.06 -20.28 -1.62
C ASP A 58 7.94 -20.28 -0.09
N PHE A 59 7.49 -19.15 0.46
CA PHE A 59 7.09 -19.03 1.85
C PHE A 59 5.57 -19.17 1.92
N CYS A 60 5.13 -20.41 1.76
CA CYS A 60 3.73 -20.79 1.60
C CYS A 60 3.00 -20.90 2.94
N THR A 61 1.69 -20.70 2.92
CA THR A 61 0.84 -21.01 4.08
C THR A 61 0.63 -22.51 4.26
N GLU A 62 -0.05 -22.92 5.33
CA GLU A 62 -0.31 -24.33 5.66
C GLU A 62 -1.02 -25.13 4.55
N ASP A 63 -1.79 -24.48 3.68
CA ASP A 63 -2.51 -25.14 2.59
C ASP A 63 -1.61 -25.55 1.42
N MET A 64 -0.41 -24.95 1.32
CA MET A 64 0.61 -25.15 0.29
C MET A 64 0.09 -25.05 -1.15
N SER A 65 -1.01 -24.32 -1.37
CA SER A 65 -1.64 -24.19 -2.68
C SER A 65 -0.69 -23.56 -3.70
N SER A 66 0.04 -22.51 -3.29
CA SER A 66 1.04 -21.82 -4.10
C SER A 66 2.13 -22.76 -4.60
N LEU A 67 2.69 -23.55 -3.69
CA LEU A 67 3.81 -24.43 -4.00
C LEU A 67 3.41 -25.57 -4.92
N VAL A 68 2.21 -26.12 -4.73
CA VAL A 68 1.67 -27.18 -5.60
C VAL A 68 1.51 -26.66 -7.03
N VAL A 69 0.91 -25.47 -7.20
CA VAL A 69 0.73 -24.87 -8.53
C VAL A 69 2.09 -24.57 -9.17
N MET A 70 3.03 -24.01 -8.40
CA MET A 70 4.36 -23.70 -8.93
C MET A 70 5.13 -24.95 -9.33
N SER A 71 5.14 -25.98 -8.48
CA SER A 71 5.82 -27.25 -8.74
C SER A 71 5.21 -27.98 -9.94
N GLU A 72 3.89 -27.95 -10.08
CA GLU A 72 3.20 -28.50 -11.26
C GLU A 72 3.60 -27.76 -12.54
N GLY A 73 3.77 -26.44 -12.50
CA GLY A 73 4.26 -25.65 -13.64
C GLY A 73 5.67 -26.05 -14.05
N VAL A 74 6.58 -26.16 -13.08
CA VAL A 74 7.97 -26.62 -13.29
C VAL A 74 8.00 -28.01 -13.92
N GLN A 75 7.22 -28.97 -13.39
CA GLN A 75 7.16 -30.33 -13.89
C GLN A 75 6.64 -30.40 -15.33
N ARG A 76 5.55 -29.69 -15.63
CA ARG A 76 4.94 -29.70 -16.97
C ARG A 76 5.81 -29.03 -18.02
N LEU A 77 6.56 -28.00 -17.65
CA LEU A 77 7.54 -27.33 -18.52
C LEU A 77 8.88 -28.06 -18.58
N GLN A 78 9.05 -29.16 -17.82
CA GLN A 78 10.29 -29.94 -17.72
C GLN A 78 11.52 -29.09 -17.40
N LEU A 79 11.36 -28.14 -16.46
CA LEU A 79 12.44 -27.25 -16.06
C LEU A 79 13.29 -27.89 -14.97
N ASP A 80 14.61 -27.72 -15.07
CA ASP A 80 15.55 -28.08 -14.00
C ASP A 80 15.65 -26.90 -13.01
N VAL A 81 14.85 -26.97 -11.95
CA VAL A 81 14.66 -25.86 -10.99
C VAL A 81 14.90 -26.35 -9.57
N ILE A 82 15.67 -25.58 -8.81
CA ILE A 82 15.78 -25.75 -7.37
C ILE A 82 14.56 -25.10 -6.72
N CYS A 83 13.62 -25.90 -6.24
CA CYS A 83 12.46 -25.41 -5.49
C CYS A 83 12.72 -25.54 -3.99
N ASP A 84 12.86 -24.41 -3.30
CA ASP A 84 12.89 -24.36 -1.84
C ASP A 84 11.54 -23.88 -1.31
N TYR A 85 11.13 -24.40 -0.15
CA TYR A 85 9.96 -23.87 0.54
C TYR A 85 10.17 -23.83 2.05
N ALA A 86 9.55 -22.85 2.69
CA ALA A 86 9.49 -22.76 4.13
C ALA A 86 8.03 -22.77 4.59
N THR A 87 7.73 -23.60 5.58
CA THR A 87 6.43 -23.66 6.23
C THR A 87 6.61 -24.12 7.67
N LEU A 88 5.81 -23.54 8.56
CA LEU A 88 5.72 -23.94 9.96
C LEU A 88 5.12 -25.34 10.13
N SER A 89 4.30 -25.78 9.16
CA SER A 89 3.51 -27.01 9.24
C SER A 89 3.99 -28.06 8.22
N ASP A 90 3.78 -29.35 8.52
CA ASP A 90 4.19 -30.42 7.60
C ASP A 90 3.39 -30.42 6.30
N ALA A 91 4.05 -30.80 5.21
CA ALA A 91 3.40 -30.83 3.90
C ALA A 91 2.29 -31.88 3.83
N PRO A 92 1.07 -31.51 3.38
CA PRO A 92 -0.03 -32.45 3.24
C PRO A 92 0.34 -33.54 2.22
N LYS A 93 -0.19 -34.75 2.41
CA LYS A 93 0.19 -35.94 1.62
C LYS A 93 0.13 -35.72 0.09
N ARG A 94 -0.90 -35.02 -0.41
CA ARG A 94 -1.05 -34.67 -1.84
C ARG A 94 0.00 -33.70 -2.37
N ALA A 95 0.52 -32.81 -1.51
CA ALA A 95 1.62 -31.95 -1.90
C ALA A 95 2.90 -32.78 -2.05
N ARG A 96 3.17 -33.74 -1.16
CA ARG A 96 4.40 -34.56 -1.20
C ARG A 96 4.66 -35.24 -2.55
N ASP A 97 3.62 -35.69 -3.25
CA ASP A 97 3.75 -36.33 -4.55
C ASP A 97 4.25 -35.36 -5.64
N VAL A 98 3.89 -34.08 -5.53
CA VAL A 98 4.35 -32.99 -6.43
C VAL A 98 5.66 -32.36 -5.94
N LEU A 99 5.93 -32.45 -4.64
CA LEU A 99 7.11 -31.87 -3.96
C LEU A 99 8.32 -32.81 -3.91
N THR A 100 8.33 -33.90 -4.66
CA THR A 100 9.45 -34.87 -4.65
C THR A 100 10.81 -34.24 -4.96
N SER A 101 10.83 -33.15 -5.73
CA SER A 101 12.03 -32.35 -6.04
C SER A 101 12.18 -31.07 -5.21
N ALA A 102 11.21 -30.73 -4.36
CA ALA A 102 11.23 -29.51 -3.55
C ALA A 102 11.88 -29.74 -2.18
N ARG A 103 12.81 -28.88 -1.79
CA ARG A 103 13.53 -28.95 -0.52
C ARG A 103 12.86 -28.07 0.52
N ARG A 104 12.53 -28.66 1.67
CA ARG A 104 12.06 -27.91 2.84
C ARG A 104 13.23 -27.20 3.52
N MET A 105 13.11 -25.90 3.72
CA MET A 105 13.98 -25.13 4.60
C MET A 105 13.43 -25.21 6.04
N ARG A 106 14.29 -25.54 7.01
CA ARG A 106 13.92 -25.62 8.42
C ARG A 106 14.22 -24.28 9.11
N GLY A 107 13.26 -23.75 9.85
CA GLY A 107 13.39 -22.51 10.59
C GLY A 107 12.52 -21.39 10.02
N THR A 108 12.67 -20.20 10.61
CA THR A 108 11.98 -18.99 10.13
C THR A 108 12.62 -18.46 8.85
N LEU A 109 11.92 -17.59 8.13
CA LEU A 109 12.45 -16.90 6.94
C LEU A 109 13.79 -16.21 7.26
N SER A 110 13.84 -15.46 8.36
CA SER A 110 15.04 -14.74 8.80
C SER A 110 16.24 -15.66 9.10
N GLU A 111 16.00 -16.89 9.56
CA GLU A 111 17.05 -17.88 9.82
C GLU A 111 17.56 -18.54 8.53
N CYS A 112 16.69 -18.73 7.54
CA CYS A 112 17.04 -19.42 6.30
C CYS A 112 17.77 -18.50 5.31
N LEU A 113 17.39 -17.22 5.25
CA LEU A 113 17.91 -16.25 4.26
C LEU A 113 19.44 -16.11 4.24
N PRO A 114 20.17 -16.06 5.38
CA PRO A 114 21.62 -15.91 5.37
C PRO A 114 22.36 -17.05 4.68
N SER A 115 21.79 -18.26 4.67
CA SER A 115 22.39 -19.45 4.03
C SER A 115 22.29 -19.44 2.51
N LEU A 116 21.45 -18.57 1.94
CA LEU A 116 21.21 -18.50 0.52
C LEU A 116 22.26 -17.60 -0.16
N PRO A 117 22.82 -18.00 -1.32
CA PRO A 117 23.74 -17.16 -2.06
C PRO A 117 23.06 -15.87 -2.55
N ALA A 118 23.81 -14.77 -2.57
CA ALA A 118 23.35 -13.51 -3.16
C ALA A 118 22.97 -13.68 -4.64
N GLU A 119 21.97 -12.91 -5.09
CA GLU A 119 21.48 -12.93 -6.48
C GLU A 119 21.14 -14.33 -7.07
N SER A 120 20.73 -15.27 -6.22
CA SER A 120 20.54 -16.67 -6.63
C SER A 120 19.09 -17.08 -6.84
N ILE A 121 18.11 -16.23 -6.49
CA ILE A 121 16.69 -16.58 -6.51
C ILE A 121 15.99 -15.87 -7.67
N ASP A 122 15.38 -16.63 -8.58
CA ASP A 122 14.69 -16.07 -9.75
C ASP A 122 13.19 -15.83 -9.47
N ILE A 123 12.56 -16.58 -8.55
CA ILE A 123 11.19 -16.31 -8.09
C ILE A 123 11.14 -16.42 -6.57
N VAL A 124 10.62 -15.38 -5.93
CA VAL A 124 10.25 -15.39 -4.51
C VAL A 124 8.73 -15.30 -4.41
N HIS A 125 8.12 -16.17 -3.61
CA HIS A 125 6.72 -16.05 -3.24
C HIS A 125 6.58 -15.88 -1.72
N LEU A 126 5.80 -14.89 -1.28
CA LEU A 126 5.42 -14.67 0.11
C LEU A 126 3.89 -14.62 0.24
N ASP A 127 3.36 -15.27 1.27
CA ASP A 127 2.04 -14.86 1.76
C ASP A 127 2.12 -13.56 2.56
N ILE A 128 1.07 -12.74 2.50
CA ILE A 128 1.01 -11.47 3.24
C ILE A 128 1.24 -11.64 4.74
N ALA A 129 0.85 -12.78 5.31
CA ALA A 129 1.11 -13.08 6.72
C ALA A 129 2.61 -13.14 7.03
N HIS A 130 3.42 -13.76 6.16
CA HIS A 130 4.88 -13.81 6.33
C HIS A 130 5.53 -12.44 6.17
N LEU A 131 4.95 -11.57 5.34
CA LEU A 131 5.45 -10.21 5.18
C LEU A 131 5.31 -9.41 6.49
N ALA A 132 4.26 -9.67 7.28
CA ALA A 132 4.03 -9.01 8.57
C ALA A 132 5.13 -9.30 9.60
N ASP A 133 5.71 -10.52 9.53
CA ASP A 133 6.72 -10.98 10.48
C ASP A 133 8.14 -10.47 10.14
N MET A 134 8.31 -9.79 9.00
CA MET A 134 9.62 -9.32 8.55
C MET A 134 9.95 -7.92 9.09
N ASN A 135 11.16 -7.76 9.60
CA ASN A 135 11.73 -6.44 9.85
C ASN A 135 12.44 -5.89 8.60
N SER A 136 12.85 -4.63 8.64
CA SER A 136 13.52 -3.95 7.52
C SER A 136 14.80 -4.65 7.05
N GLU A 137 15.54 -5.29 7.97
CA GLU A 137 16.77 -6.02 7.66
C GLU A 137 16.48 -7.35 6.95
N THR A 138 15.45 -8.09 7.38
CA THR A 138 14.99 -9.30 6.71
C THR A 138 14.52 -8.99 5.29
N VAL A 139 13.75 -7.91 5.11
CA VAL A 139 13.32 -7.46 3.76
C VAL A 139 14.51 -7.11 2.89
N ARG A 140 15.47 -6.33 3.41
CA ARG A 140 16.70 -5.99 2.68
C ARG A 140 17.48 -7.25 2.28
N THR A 141 17.69 -8.15 3.22
CA THR A 141 18.43 -9.40 2.99
C THR A 141 17.75 -10.26 1.95
N LEU A 142 16.41 -10.42 2.02
CA LEU A 142 15.64 -11.14 1.01
C LEU A 142 15.87 -10.55 -0.38
N LEU A 143 15.74 -9.23 -0.52
CA LEU A 143 15.89 -8.54 -1.80
C LEU A 143 17.31 -8.70 -2.38
N GLU A 144 18.35 -8.72 -1.55
CA GLU A 144 19.74 -9.00 -1.97
C GLU A 144 19.97 -10.45 -2.44
N ARG A 145 19.07 -11.38 -2.12
CA ARG A 145 19.13 -12.76 -2.63
C ARG A 145 18.38 -12.94 -3.95
N VAL A 146 17.52 -12.00 -4.32
CA VAL A 146 16.80 -12.03 -5.60
C VAL A 146 17.78 -11.72 -6.73
N SER A 147 17.74 -12.52 -7.79
CA SER A 147 18.64 -12.40 -8.94
C SER A 147 18.30 -11.19 -9.82
N GLN A 148 19.20 -10.86 -10.74
CA GLN A 148 18.94 -9.84 -11.77
C GLN A 148 17.77 -10.16 -12.70
N ARG A 149 17.35 -11.43 -12.78
CA ARG A 149 16.15 -11.87 -13.52
C ARG A 149 14.93 -12.03 -12.61
N GLY A 150 15.09 -11.72 -11.33
CA GLY A 150 14.24 -12.17 -10.27
C GLY A 150 12.98 -11.35 -10.11
N VAL A 151 11.89 -12.05 -9.84
CA VAL A 151 10.57 -11.47 -9.56
C VAL A 151 10.11 -11.91 -8.18
N MET A 152 9.29 -11.07 -7.55
CA MET A 152 8.73 -11.36 -6.24
C MET A 152 7.21 -11.27 -6.28
N MET A 153 6.54 -12.27 -5.72
CA MET A 153 5.09 -12.37 -5.63
C MET A 153 4.66 -12.31 -4.17
N ILE A 154 3.60 -11.55 -3.91
CA ILE A 154 2.97 -11.43 -2.60
C ILE A 154 1.49 -11.76 -2.74
N SER A 155 1.04 -12.88 -2.17
CA SER A 155 -0.37 -13.28 -2.13
C SER A 155 -1.09 -12.70 -0.92
N GLY A 156 -2.42 -12.63 -0.98
CA GLY A 156 -3.22 -12.18 0.16
C GLY A 156 -3.31 -10.66 0.29
N THR A 157 -2.97 -9.89 -0.76
CA THR A 157 -2.99 -8.41 -0.73
C THR A 157 -4.39 -7.81 -0.53
N ARG A 158 -5.44 -8.63 -0.66
CA ARG A 158 -6.85 -8.31 -0.41
C ARG A 158 -7.48 -9.21 0.65
N SER A 159 -6.66 -9.97 1.38
CA SER A 159 -7.14 -10.84 2.45
C SER A 159 -7.40 -10.07 3.74
N GLU A 160 -8.28 -10.60 4.58
CA GLU A 160 -8.51 -10.10 5.93
C GLU A 160 -7.29 -10.26 6.86
N ARG A 161 -6.30 -11.07 6.44
CA ARG A 161 -5.03 -11.29 7.17
C ARG A 161 -4.03 -10.15 7.01
N MET A 162 -4.35 -9.13 6.20
CA MET A 162 -3.49 -7.96 6.02
C MET A 162 -3.36 -7.17 7.32
N THR A 163 -2.16 -7.13 7.89
CA THR A 163 -1.82 -6.30 9.05
C THR A 163 -1.35 -4.91 8.65
N GLU A 164 -1.29 -3.98 9.62
CA GLU A 164 -0.73 -2.64 9.40
C GLU A 164 0.76 -2.70 9.04
N GLU A 165 1.52 -3.62 9.65
CA GLU A 165 2.93 -3.89 9.37
C GLU A 165 3.13 -4.34 7.92
N ALA A 166 2.43 -5.39 7.49
CA ALA A 166 2.51 -5.91 6.14
C ALA A 166 2.11 -4.84 5.11
N SER A 167 1.05 -4.07 5.40
CA SER A 167 0.60 -2.96 4.59
C SER A 167 1.68 -1.88 4.45
N ARG A 168 2.35 -1.50 5.55
CA ARG A 168 3.47 -0.54 5.53
C ARG A 168 4.64 -1.04 4.69
N ILE A 169 5.05 -2.30 4.86
CA ILE A 169 6.15 -2.89 4.08
C ILE A 169 5.79 -2.92 2.60
N LEU A 170 4.61 -3.42 2.26
CA LEU A 170 4.11 -3.48 0.89
C LEU A 170 4.05 -2.08 0.25
N ALA A 171 3.52 -1.09 0.97
CA ALA A 171 3.44 0.31 0.51
C ALA A 171 4.82 0.93 0.28
N SER A 172 5.84 0.54 1.05
CA SER A 172 7.22 1.00 0.86
C SER A 172 7.87 0.44 -0.42
N MET A 173 7.43 -0.73 -0.90
CA MET A 173 7.97 -1.39 -2.09
C MET A 173 7.36 -0.87 -3.39
N VAL A 174 6.07 -0.51 -3.39
CA VAL A 174 5.33 -0.02 -4.57
C VAL A 174 6.01 1.14 -5.31
N PRO A 175 6.52 2.20 -4.66
CA PRO A 175 7.18 3.29 -5.38
C PRO A 175 8.58 2.92 -5.87
N ARG A 176 9.20 1.87 -5.33
CA ARG A 176 10.58 1.46 -5.63
C ARG A 176 10.67 0.50 -6.80
N TYR A 177 9.66 -0.36 -6.96
CA TYR A 177 9.67 -1.45 -7.93
C TYR A 177 8.46 -1.37 -8.86
N ARG A 178 8.68 -1.67 -10.14
CA ARG A 178 7.56 -1.87 -11.07
C ARG A 178 6.72 -3.05 -10.57
N SER A 179 5.41 -2.87 -10.52
CA SER A 179 4.52 -3.89 -9.97
C SER A 179 3.16 -3.91 -10.65
N ILE A 180 2.54 -5.10 -10.64
CA ILE A 180 1.16 -5.32 -11.06
C ILE A 180 0.43 -6.07 -9.95
N GLU A 181 -0.80 -5.64 -9.67
CA GLU A 181 -1.67 -6.30 -8.71
C GLU A 181 -2.90 -6.86 -9.41
N PHE A 182 -3.23 -8.10 -9.12
CA PHE A 182 -4.50 -8.74 -9.40
C PHE A 182 -5.36 -8.64 -8.14
N VAL A 183 -6.56 -8.07 -8.27
CA VAL A 183 -7.43 -7.77 -7.12
C VAL A 183 -8.54 -8.80 -6.92
N HIS A 184 -8.64 -9.79 -7.81
CA HIS A 184 -9.57 -10.91 -7.66
C HIS A 184 -9.08 -11.93 -6.63
N ALA A 185 -9.97 -12.85 -6.24
CA ALA A 185 -9.75 -13.81 -5.17
C ALA A 185 -9.25 -13.11 -3.87
N SER A 186 -8.13 -13.55 -3.30
CA SER A 186 -7.52 -12.92 -2.12
C SER A 186 -6.46 -11.86 -2.46
N GLY A 187 -6.31 -11.52 -3.73
CA GLY A 187 -5.31 -10.59 -4.22
C GLY A 187 -3.92 -11.20 -4.38
N LEU A 188 -3.22 -10.77 -5.43
CA LEU A 188 -1.85 -11.19 -5.76
C LEU A 188 -1.11 -10.02 -6.39
N ARG A 189 0.06 -9.67 -5.86
CA ARG A 189 0.93 -8.63 -6.45
C ARG A 189 2.26 -9.22 -6.87
N MET A 190 2.71 -8.89 -8.07
CA MET A 190 4.04 -9.22 -8.58
C MET A 190 4.90 -7.94 -8.68
N PHE A 191 6.15 -8.04 -8.26
CA PHE A 191 7.18 -7.02 -8.33
C PHE A 191 8.33 -7.47 -9.25
N ALA A 192 8.77 -6.56 -10.11
CA ALA A 192 10.05 -6.62 -10.81
C ALA A 192 11.17 -6.20 -9.86
N ILE A 193 11.95 -7.16 -9.34
CA ILE A 193 13.04 -6.87 -8.40
C ILE A 193 14.37 -6.75 -9.14
N GLY A 194 14.69 -7.72 -10.00
CA GLY A 194 15.91 -7.74 -10.80
C GLY A 194 15.91 -6.68 -11.91
N GLY A 195 17.10 -6.24 -12.33
CA GLY A 195 17.27 -5.23 -13.37
C GLY A 195 17.25 -5.75 -14.81
N SER A 196 17.27 -7.06 -15.02
CA SER A 196 17.41 -7.73 -16.33
C SER A 196 16.40 -8.86 -16.48
N LEU A 197 15.11 -8.54 -16.51
CA LEU A 197 14.02 -9.52 -16.63
C LEU A 197 13.96 -10.12 -18.05
N SER A 198 13.27 -11.25 -18.19
CA SER A 198 13.02 -11.83 -19.51
C SER A 198 12.17 -10.91 -20.38
N HIS A 199 12.30 -11.02 -21.71
CA HIS A 199 11.55 -10.19 -22.65
C HIS A 199 10.05 -10.24 -22.41
N THR A 200 9.49 -11.43 -22.14
CA THR A 200 8.06 -11.63 -21.87
C THR A 200 7.60 -10.95 -20.58
N VAL A 201 8.44 -10.94 -19.53
CA VAL A 201 8.13 -10.22 -18.28
C VAL A 201 8.26 -8.71 -18.47
N GLU A 202 9.26 -8.24 -19.23
CA GLU A 202 9.36 -6.83 -19.61
C GLU A 202 8.14 -6.36 -20.41
N GLN A 203 7.66 -7.18 -21.34
CA GLN A 203 6.44 -6.92 -22.09
C GLN A 203 5.23 -6.77 -21.17
N LEU A 204 5.04 -7.66 -20.19
CA LEU A 204 3.96 -7.53 -19.20
C LEU A 204 3.98 -6.14 -18.55
N PHE A 205 5.13 -5.71 -18.03
CA PHE A 205 5.25 -4.40 -17.38
C PHE A 205 5.12 -3.23 -18.35
N SER A 206 5.47 -3.40 -19.63
CA SER A 206 5.26 -2.38 -20.65
C SER A 206 3.78 -2.03 -20.85
N TYR A 207 2.88 -3.00 -20.64
CA TYR A 207 1.42 -2.87 -20.66
C TYR A 207 0.82 -2.54 -19.28
N THR A 208 1.61 -2.02 -18.34
CA THR A 208 1.08 -1.54 -17.04
C THR A 208 1.12 -0.02 -16.91
N LYS A 209 1.42 0.70 -17.99
CA LYS A 209 1.61 2.15 -17.99
C LYS A 209 0.29 2.89 -17.84
N THR A 210 -0.73 2.52 -18.62
CA THR A 210 -2.05 3.15 -18.58
C THR A 210 -3.02 2.39 -17.69
N ARG A 211 -4.14 3.03 -17.32
CA ARG A 211 -5.18 2.38 -16.51
C ARG A 211 -5.87 1.28 -17.29
N GLU A 212 -6.12 1.54 -18.57
CA GLU A 212 -6.82 0.67 -19.51
C GLU A 212 -6.03 -0.62 -19.73
N GLU A 213 -4.72 -0.52 -20.01
CA GLU A 213 -3.88 -1.72 -20.18
C GLU A 213 -3.81 -2.56 -18.90
N ARG A 214 -3.65 -1.91 -17.73
CA ARG A 214 -3.71 -2.63 -16.43
C ARG A 214 -5.04 -3.35 -16.24
N MET A 215 -6.16 -2.73 -16.64
CA MET A 215 -7.48 -3.35 -16.55
C MET A 215 -7.61 -4.54 -17.50
N VAL A 216 -7.10 -4.45 -18.73
CA VAL A 216 -7.11 -5.57 -19.68
C VAL A 216 -6.35 -6.77 -19.13
N LEU A 217 -5.12 -6.56 -18.65
CA LEU A 217 -4.29 -7.62 -18.09
C LEU A 217 -4.96 -8.29 -16.89
N ARG A 218 -5.49 -7.48 -15.97
CA ARG A 218 -6.22 -7.98 -14.80
C ARG A 218 -7.42 -8.83 -15.21
N ASN A 219 -8.27 -8.29 -16.09
CA ASN A 219 -9.48 -8.94 -16.52
C ASN A 219 -9.20 -10.25 -17.27
N MET A 220 -8.12 -10.31 -18.04
CA MET A 220 -7.70 -11.54 -18.73
C MET A 220 -7.39 -12.66 -17.72
N PHE A 221 -6.48 -12.42 -16.77
CA PHE A 221 -6.10 -13.44 -15.79
C PHE A 221 -7.22 -13.75 -14.79
N GLU A 222 -8.04 -12.76 -14.44
CA GLU A 222 -9.24 -12.95 -13.61
C GLU A 222 -10.28 -13.81 -14.33
N HIS A 223 -10.54 -13.56 -15.61
CA HIS A 223 -11.48 -14.36 -16.41
C HIS A 223 -11.03 -15.82 -16.49
N LEU A 224 -9.76 -16.05 -16.82
CA LEU A 224 -9.19 -17.39 -16.85
C LEU A 224 -9.26 -18.08 -15.48
N GLY A 225 -8.93 -17.34 -14.41
CA GLY A 225 -8.96 -17.84 -13.04
C GLY A 225 -10.34 -18.25 -12.57
N ARG A 226 -11.34 -17.38 -12.73
CA ARG A 226 -12.74 -17.66 -12.37
C ARG A 226 -13.30 -18.85 -13.12
N GLY A 227 -12.88 -19.06 -14.37
CA GLY A 227 -13.24 -20.26 -15.15
C GLY A 227 -12.80 -21.56 -14.49
N LEU A 228 -11.73 -21.54 -13.68
CA LEU A 228 -11.29 -22.70 -12.90
C LEU A 228 -12.14 -22.90 -11.64
N SER A 229 -12.45 -21.83 -10.90
CA SER A 229 -13.31 -21.89 -9.70
C SER A 229 -14.73 -22.37 -10.02
N ALA A 230 -15.36 -21.85 -11.08
CA ALA A 230 -16.75 -22.16 -11.43
C ALA A 230 -16.97 -23.65 -11.76
N LYS A 231 -15.97 -24.31 -12.37
CA LYS A 231 -16.02 -25.74 -12.71
C LYS A 231 -15.77 -26.66 -11.51
N GLY A 232 -15.14 -26.15 -10.44
CA GLY A 232 -14.99 -26.90 -9.19
C GLY A 232 -16.29 -26.96 -8.36
N ALA A 233 -17.19 -25.99 -8.53
CA ALA A 233 -18.45 -25.90 -7.79
C ALA A 233 -19.64 -26.55 -8.51
N ALA A 234 -19.67 -26.51 -9.84
CA ALA A 234 -20.68 -27.18 -10.65
C ALA A 234 -20.05 -28.43 -11.28
N GLY A 235 -20.41 -29.62 -10.80
CA GLY A 235 -20.07 -30.91 -11.42
C GLY A 235 -20.75 -31.13 -12.79
N GLY A 236 -20.88 -30.07 -13.60
CA GLY A 236 -21.66 -30.02 -14.82
C GLY A 236 -20.89 -29.36 -15.97
N SER A 237 -21.03 -29.98 -17.14
CA SER A 237 -20.50 -29.58 -18.44
C SER A 237 -20.92 -28.16 -18.85
N VAL A 238 -20.02 -27.19 -18.67
CA VAL A 238 -20.03 -25.96 -19.48
C VAL A 238 -18.89 -26.08 -20.48
N THR A 239 -19.29 -26.29 -21.74
CA THR A 239 -18.46 -26.34 -22.94
C THR A 239 -17.81 -24.98 -23.18
N HIS A 240 -16.50 -24.90 -22.97
CA HIS A 240 -15.60 -24.06 -23.79
C HIS A 240 -14.18 -24.61 -23.62
N GLU A 241 -13.70 -25.06 -24.77
CA GLU A 241 -12.35 -25.43 -25.25
C GLU A 241 -11.38 -26.09 -24.26
N ASP A 242 -10.92 -27.29 -24.63
CA ASP A 242 -9.72 -27.89 -24.06
C ASP A 242 -8.58 -26.84 -24.07
N PRO A 243 -7.72 -26.80 -23.04
CA PRO A 243 -6.57 -25.91 -23.07
C PRO A 243 -5.75 -26.19 -24.34
N PRO A 244 -5.19 -25.14 -24.99
CA PRO A 244 -4.41 -25.29 -26.20
C PRO A 244 -3.31 -26.33 -25.98
N ARG A 245 -3.29 -27.35 -26.86
CA ARG A 245 -2.36 -28.47 -26.76
C ARG A 245 -0.94 -28.10 -27.16
N ASN A 246 -0.81 -27.01 -27.92
CA ASN A 246 0.45 -26.51 -28.47
C ASN A 246 0.36 -24.99 -28.70
N GLN A 247 1.48 -24.37 -29.06
CA GLN A 247 1.57 -22.93 -29.26
C GLN A 247 0.72 -22.41 -30.44
N ALA A 248 0.41 -23.26 -31.44
CA ALA A 248 -0.41 -22.86 -32.58
C ALA A 248 -1.89 -22.66 -32.20
N GLU A 249 -2.36 -23.38 -31.18
CA GLU A 249 -3.72 -23.24 -30.64
C GLU A 249 -3.87 -22.05 -29.67
N VAL A 250 -2.76 -21.44 -29.23
CA VAL A 250 -2.81 -20.30 -28.28
C VAL A 250 -3.48 -19.07 -28.89
N ALA A 251 -3.11 -18.71 -30.13
CA ALA A 251 -3.68 -17.53 -30.80
C ALA A 251 -5.22 -17.59 -30.97
N PRO A 252 -5.83 -18.69 -31.47
CA PRO A 252 -7.29 -18.77 -31.57
C PRO A 252 -7.97 -18.79 -30.19
N THR A 253 -7.40 -19.47 -29.19
CA THR A 253 -7.96 -19.44 -27.82
C THR A 253 -7.89 -18.04 -27.20
N LEU A 254 -6.81 -17.28 -27.43
CA LEU A 254 -6.71 -15.89 -27.00
C LEU A 254 -7.70 -14.98 -27.71
N ALA A 255 -7.96 -15.20 -29.00
CA ALA A 255 -8.99 -14.48 -29.74
C ALA A 255 -10.40 -14.75 -29.16
N ALA A 256 -10.67 -15.98 -28.73
CA ALA A 256 -11.91 -16.33 -28.03
C ALA A 256 -12.01 -15.62 -26.67
N VAL A 257 -10.93 -15.57 -25.88
CA VAL A 257 -10.87 -14.81 -24.62
C VAL A 257 -11.10 -13.31 -24.86
N CYS A 258 -10.43 -12.71 -25.84
CA CYS A 258 -10.65 -11.32 -26.26
C CYS A 258 -12.12 -11.06 -26.61
N THR A 259 -12.74 -11.97 -27.35
CA THR A 259 -14.15 -11.88 -27.74
C THR A 259 -15.07 -11.98 -26.54
N SER A 260 -14.80 -12.90 -25.60
CA SER A 260 -15.57 -13.03 -24.35
C SER A 260 -15.40 -11.82 -23.42
N LEU A 261 -14.22 -11.19 -23.39
CA LEU A 261 -13.98 -9.97 -22.64
C LEU A 261 -14.74 -8.79 -23.25
N LYS A 262 -14.77 -8.68 -24.58
CA LYS A 262 -15.53 -7.65 -25.32
C LYS A 262 -17.05 -7.85 -25.20
N SER A 263 -17.56 -9.07 -25.29
CA SER A 263 -18.99 -9.35 -25.13
C SER A 263 -19.44 -9.24 -23.68
N GLY A 264 -18.57 -9.59 -22.73
CA GLY A 264 -18.78 -9.37 -21.29
C GLY A 264 -18.73 -7.90 -20.86
N GLN A 265 -18.10 -7.01 -21.65
CA GLN A 265 -18.08 -5.56 -21.44
C GLN A 265 -19.44 -4.88 -21.66
N GLY A 266 -20.43 -5.56 -22.25
CA GLY A 266 -21.78 -5.05 -22.42
C GLY A 266 -22.61 -4.99 -21.12
N ASP A 267 -22.19 -5.67 -20.04
CA ASP A 267 -23.01 -5.80 -18.82
C ASP A 267 -22.22 -5.83 -17.48
N ARG A 268 -20.88 -5.82 -17.54
CA ARG A 268 -20.03 -6.00 -16.35
C ARG A 268 -19.16 -4.78 -16.06
N ASP A 269 -19.69 -3.92 -15.21
CA ASP A 269 -18.91 -3.02 -14.34
C ASP A 269 -18.27 -3.89 -13.21
N PRO A 270 -17.05 -3.61 -12.71
CA PRO A 270 -16.15 -4.55 -11.99
C PRO A 270 -16.62 -5.04 -10.62
N THR A 271 -17.85 -4.79 -10.20
CA THR A 271 -18.33 -5.04 -8.84
C THR A 271 -19.17 -6.31 -8.69
N GLY A 272 -19.58 -6.95 -9.80
CA GLY A 272 -20.35 -8.21 -9.76
C GLY A 272 -21.77 -8.09 -9.17
N LEU A 273 -22.29 -6.86 -8.96
CA LEU A 273 -23.60 -6.60 -8.37
C LEU A 273 -24.73 -6.63 -9.41
N ARG A 274 -25.91 -7.14 -9.03
CA ARG A 274 -27.15 -7.11 -9.85
C ARG A 274 -27.62 -5.67 -10.05
N ASP A 275 -28.32 -5.36 -11.14
CA ASP A 275 -28.77 -3.98 -11.43
C ASP A 275 -29.67 -3.36 -10.35
N SER A 276 -30.44 -4.18 -9.65
CA SER A 276 -31.21 -3.76 -8.47
C SER A 276 -30.31 -3.28 -7.33
N GLU A 277 -29.25 -4.04 -7.03
CA GLU A 277 -28.26 -3.71 -6.00
C GLU A 277 -27.42 -2.49 -6.41
N ARG A 278 -27.13 -2.33 -7.71
CA ARG A 278 -26.47 -1.13 -8.25
C ARG A 278 -27.34 0.11 -8.06
N LYS A 279 -28.64 0.01 -8.32
CA LYS A 279 -29.57 1.12 -8.11
C LYS A 279 -29.61 1.50 -6.63
N THR A 280 -29.73 0.51 -5.75
CA THR A 280 -29.69 0.73 -4.29
C THR A 280 -28.37 1.36 -3.84
N LEU A 281 -27.23 0.87 -4.31
CA LEU A 281 -25.92 1.41 -3.94
C LEU A 281 -25.65 2.79 -4.55
N ARG A 282 -26.16 3.10 -5.75
CA ARG A 282 -26.10 4.46 -6.31
C ARG A 282 -26.95 5.43 -5.49
N GLU A 283 -28.14 5.01 -5.09
CA GLU A 283 -29.01 5.78 -4.21
C GLU A 283 -28.37 5.99 -2.84
N GLU A 284 -27.72 4.96 -2.28
CA GLU A 284 -27.02 5.03 -1.01
C GLU A 284 -25.76 5.89 -1.08
N ASN A 285 -24.95 5.76 -2.14
CA ASN A 285 -23.78 6.60 -2.36
C ASN A 285 -24.19 8.07 -2.54
N LEU A 286 -25.27 8.32 -3.27
CA LEU A 286 -25.84 9.68 -3.41
C LEU A 286 -26.34 10.22 -2.07
N ARG A 287 -26.99 9.39 -1.24
CA ARG A 287 -27.38 9.76 0.14
C ARG A 287 -26.17 10.09 0.99
N LEU A 288 -25.13 9.26 0.96
CA LEU A 288 -23.89 9.48 1.70
C LEU A 288 -23.16 10.73 1.23
N GLN A 289 -23.11 11.01 -0.08
CA GLN A 289 -22.55 12.24 -0.62
C GLN A 289 -23.32 13.48 -0.16
N LYS A 290 -24.65 13.42 -0.14
CA LYS A 290 -25.49 14.50 0.40
C LYS A 290 -25.23 14.72 1.90
N ALA A 291 -25.24 13.64 2.69
CA ALA A 291 -24.95 13.70 4.13
C ALA A 291 -23.53 14.22 4.41
N TRP A 292 -22.55 13.83 3.60
CA TRP A 292 -21.17 14.32 3.69
C TRP A 292 -21.09 15.82 3.39
N THR A 293 -21.79 16.29 2.36
CA THR A 293 -21.87 17.70 2.00
C THR A 293 -22.54 18.52 3.11
N GLU A 294 -23.62 18.01 3.69
CA GLU A 294 -24.31 18.64 4.82
C GLU A 294 -23.41 18.69 6.06
N MET A 295 -22.71 17.59 6.39
CA MET A 295 -21.77 17.56 7.49
C MET A 295 -20.63 18.55 7.27
N ARG A 296 -20.10 18.64 6.04
CA ARG A 296 -19.08 19.63 5.68
C ARG A 296 -19.57 21.06 5.89
N ASN A 297 -20.77 21.38 5.43
CA ASN A 297 -21.37 22.71 5.63
C ASN A 297 -21.59 23.02 7.12
N ARG A 298 -21.98 22.01 7.93
CA ARG A 298 -22.08 22.15 9.39
C ARG A 298 -20.72 22.40 10.04
N VAL A 299 -19.67 21.72 9.59
CA VAL A 299 -18.30 21.98 10.03
C VAL A 299 -17.87 23.39 9.68
N GLU A 300 -18.12 23.85 8.44
CA GLU A 300 -17.79 25.22 8.00
C GLU A 300 -18.55 26.28 8.83
N ALA A 301 -19.85 26.09 9.10
CA ALA A 301 -20.62 26.98 9.97
C ALA A 301 -20.11 27.00 11.43
N LEU A 302 -19.77 25.83 11.98
CA LEU A 302 -19.18 25.73 13.32
C LEU A 302 -17.78 26.35 13.38
N GLU A 303 -16.99 26.29 12.31
CA GLU A 303 -15.69 26.96 12.20
C GLU A 303 -15.86 28.48 12.17
N GLU A 304 -16.90 29.00 11.52
CA GLU A 304 -17.24 30.43 11.54
C GLU A 304 -17.63 30.90 12.95
N ASP A 305 -18.51 30.15 13.64
CA ASP A 305 -18.91 30.45 15.01
C ASP A 305 -17.74 30.36 15.99
N LEU A 306 -16.85 29.37 15.82
CA LEU A 306 -15.63 29.24 16.61
C LEU A 306 -14.71 30.45 16.41
N THR A 307 -14.65 31.00 15.20
CA THR A 307 -13.87 32.21 14.89
C THR A 307 -14.43 33.41 15.64
N LYS A 308 -15.76 33.61 15.60
CA LYS A 308 -16.46 34.68 16.34
C LYS A 308 -16.22 34.58 17.84
N LEU A 309 -16.36 33.38 18.41
CA LEU A 309 -16.12 33.13 19.84
C LEU A 309 -14.65 33.36 20.23
N SER A 310 -13.70 32.98 19.38
CA SER A 310 -12.27 33.21 19.64
C SER A 310 -11.91 34.70 19.70
N ALA A 311 -12.51 35.51 18.83
CA ALA A 311 -12.35 36.96 18.84
C ALA A 311 -12.91 37.57 20.13
N LEU A 312 -14.08 37.12 20.58
CA LEU A 312 -14.68 37.53 21.85
C LEU A 312 -13.79 37.17 23.05
N VAL A 313 -13.19 35.97 23.06
CA VAL A 313 -12.27 35.57 24.14
C VAL A 313 -11.04 36.48 24.19
N ILE A 314 -10.45 36.82 23.04
CA ILE A 314 -9.31 37.74 22.97
C ILE A 314 -9.70 39.12 23.49
N GLU A 315 -10.86 39.64 23.08
CA GLU A 315 -11.38 40.93 23.53
C GLU A 315 -11.58 40.96 25.05
N LYS A 316 -12.18 39.91 25.61
CA LYS A 316 -12.40 39.78 27.07
C LYS A 316 -11.09 39.61 27.84
N GLN A 317 -10.12 38.87 27.30
CA GLN A 317 -8.81 38.73 27.91
C GLN A 317 -8.06 40.08 27.95
N ALA A 318 -8.11 40.86 26.87
CA ALA A 318 -7.54 42.21 26.85
C ALA A 318 -8.21 43.16 27.87
N LEU A 319 -9.50 42.97 28.18
CA LEU A 319 -10.16 43.70 29.26
C LEU A 319 -9.67 43.27 30.64
N ILE A 320 -9.48 41.97 30.88
CA ILE A 320 -8.92 41.43 32.13
C ILE A 320 -7.49 41.96 32.34
N ASP A 321 -6.67 41.97 31.29
CA ASP A 321 -5.29 42.47 31.34
C ASP A 321 -5.24 43.99 31.62
N ARG A 322 -6.22 44.76 31.12
CA ARG A 322 -6.37 46.18 31.45
C ARG A 322 -6.81 46.40 32.90
N CYS A 323 -7.71 45.57 33.42
CA CYS A 323 -8.15 45.66 34.82
C CYS A 323 -7.05 45.24 35.80
N SER A 324 -6.21 44.27 35.45
CA SER A 324 -5.10 43.79 36.28
C SER A 324 -3.89 44.73 36.30
N LYS A 325 -3.75 45.62 35.29
CA LYS A 325 -2.71 46.66 35.23
C LYS A 325 -3.08 47.98 35.92
N ARG A 326 -4.27 48.09 36.55
CA ARG A 326 -4.57 49.25 37.38
C ARG A 326 -3.71 49.20 38.66
N PRO A 327 -2.98 50.28 39.02
CA PRO A 327 -2.26 50.32 40.28
C PRO A 327 -3.27 50.17 41.44
N PRO A 328 -2.89 49.48 42.54
CA PRO A 328 -3.78 49.34 43.68
C PRO A 328 -4.12 50.73 44.22
N ALA A 329 -5.42 51.05 44.28
CA ALA A 329 -5.88 52.18 45.07
C ALA A 329 -5.49 51.90 46.52
N SER A 330 -4.77 52.84 47.13
CA SER A 330 -4.38 52.77 48.54
C SER A 330 -5.62 52.74 49.42
N SER A 331 -5.99 51.57 49.94
CA SER A 331 -6.86 51.52 51.11
C SER A 331 -6.55 50.27 51.95
N ASN A 332 -6.00 50.53 53.14
CA ASN A 332 -5.76 49.60 54.23
C ASN A 332 -7.00 48.75 54.57
N LYS A 333 -7.07 47.49 54.14
CA LYS A 333 -7.79 46.41 54.87
C LYS A 333 -7.07 45.07 54.64
N LYS A 334 -6.73 44.38 55.75
CA LYS A 334 -6.02 43.09 55.77
C LYS A 334 -6.80 42.01 54.99
N PRO A 335 -6.15 41.13 54.21
CA PRO A 335 -6.84 40.10 53.46
C PRO A 335 -7.24 38.94 54.38
N THR A 336 -8.54 38.63 54.42
CA THR A 336 -9.05 37.35 54.91
C THR A 336 -8.74 36.25 53.90
N GLN A 337 -8.31 35.11 54.43
CA GLN A 337 -7.85 33.90 53.75
C GLN A 337 -8.83 33.45 52.65
N PHE A 338 -8.42 33.50 51.38
CA PHE A 338 -9.22 33.04 50.24
C PHE A 338 -8.94 31.57 49.95
N ASP A 339 -9.96 30.73 50.06
CA ASP A 339 -9.89 29.28 49.92
C ASP A 339 -9.80 28.86 48.44
N PHE A 340 -8.62 28.32 48.06
CA PHE A 340 -8.30 27.83 46.70
C PHE A 340 -9.21 26.68 46.23
N LYS A 341 -9.98 26.04 47.11
CA LYS A 341 -10.83 24.89 46.76
C LYS A 341 -12.06 25.20 45.90
N ARG A 342 -12.44 26.48 45.73
CA ARG A 342 -13.61 26.85 44.88
C ARG A 342 -13.31 27.07 43.40
N VAL A 343 -12.04 27.24 42.99
CA VAL A 343 -11.69 27.56 41.59
C VAL A 343 -11.35 26.31 40.76
N ALA A 344 -11.01 25.18 41.40
CA ALA A 344 -10.62 23.94 40.73
C ALA A 344 -11.76 23.19 39.99
N ARG A 345 -12.97 23.77 39.92
CA ARG A 345 -14.16 23.10 39.34
C ARG A 345 -14.43 23.45 37.86
N TRP A 346 -13.63 24.33 37.26
CA TRP A 346 -13.83 24.79 35.86
C TRP A 346 -12.87 24.19 34.83
N PHE A 347 -11.90 23.37 35.26
CA PHE A 347 -11.00 22.67 34.35
C PHE A 347 -11.36 21.20 34.25
N LYS A 348 -12.21 20.86 33.28
CA LYS A 348 -12.22 19.54 32.63
C LYS A 348 -11.97 19.76 31.14
N PRO A 349 -10.95 19.13 30.53
CA PRO A 349 -10.68 19.29 29.12
C PRO A 349 -11.59 18.34 28.32
N SER A 350 -12.26 18.85 27.28
CA SER A 350 -12.81 18.01 26.22
C SER A 350 -12.26 18.44 24.87
N ALA A 351 -11.63 17.47 24.22
CA ALA A 351 -11.03 17.53 22.90
C ALA A 351 -12.01 17.99 21.83
N THR A 352 -11.57 18.87 20.93
CA THR A 352 -11.82 18.89 19.47
C THR A 352 -11.37 20.24 18.89
N ARG A 353 -10.10 20.33 18.49
CA ARG A 353 -9.52 21.53 17.88
C ARG A 353 -8.35 21.13 16.96
N LYS A 354 -8.63 20.57 15.77
CA LYS A 354 -7.56 20.03 14.91
C LYS A 354 -7.51 20.53 13.45
N THR A 355 -8.52 21.20 12.90
CA THR A 355 -8.49 21.60 11.47
C THR A 355 -7.97 23.02 11.21
N SER A 356 -8.33 24.03 12.01
CA SER A 356 -7.88 25.42 11.81
C SER A 356 -6.42 25.70 12.19
N ASN A 357 -5.83 24.89 13.08
CA ASN A 357 -4.43 25.04 13.47
C ASN A 357 -3.45 24.51 12.42
N LEU A 358 -3.89 23.62 11.52
CA LEU A 358 -2.99 22.90 10.63
C LEU A 358 -2.44 23.80 9.53
N SER A 359 -3.29 24.62 8.90
CA SER A 359 -2.85 25.59 7.86
C SER A 359 -1.94 26.69 8.44
N ALA A 360 -2.26 27.19 9.64
CA ALA A 360 -1.45 28.19 10.32
C ALA A 360 -0.10 27.62 10.81
N ALA A 361 -0.08 26.40 11.33
CA ALA A 361 1.15 25.74 11.76
C ALA A 361 2.04 25.35 10.58
N VAL A 362 1.46 24.92 9.44
CA VAL A 362 2.22 24.71 8.20
C VAL A 362 2.88 26.01 7.75
N ARG A 363 2.13 27.11 7.67
CA ARG A 363 2.69 28.41 7.30
C ARG A 363 3.79 28.86 8.24
N LEU A 364 3.60 28.66 9.55
CA LEU A 364 4.60 28.98 10.57
C LEU A 364 5.90 28.19 10.40
N ILE A 365 5.79 26.89 10.08
CA ILE A 365 6.96 26.05 9.79
C ILE A 365 7.63 26.50 8.49
N GLU A 366 6.86 26.69 7.41
CA GLU A 366 7.38 27.10 6.09
C GLU A 366 8.10 28.44 6.11
N SER A 367 7.61 29.39 6.91
CA SER A 367 8.24 30.71 7.05
C SER A 367 9.44 30.74 8.01
N SER A 368 9.75 29.62 8.67
CA SER A 368 10.82 29.58 9.68
C SER A 368 12.19 29.29 9.06
N GLU A 369 13.23 29.89 9.63
CA GLU A 369 14.62 29.61 9.23
C GLU A 369 15.12 28.22 9.65
N PHE A 370 14.34 27.52 10.47
CA PHE A 370 14.63 26.20 11.02
C PHE A 370 13.98 25.07 10.21
N PHE A 371 13.28 25.40 9.12
CA PHE A 371 12.72 24.43 8.19
C PHE A 371 13.29 24.64 6.78
N ASP A 372 13.94 23.61 6.23
CA ASP A 372 14.42 23.63 4.86
C ASP A 372 13.58 22.65 4.03
N SER A 373 12.64 23.18 3.27
CA SER A 373 11.69 22.39 2.47
C SER A 373 12.36 21.50 1.43
N ALA A 374 13.46 21.95 0.83
CA ALA A 374 14.18 21.24 -0.23
C ALA A 374 15.10 20.16 0.35
N TRP A 375 15.84 20.49 1.40
CA TRP A 375 16.61 19.51 2.15
C TRP A 375 15.71 18.44 2.76
N TYR A 376 14.61 18.82 3.41
CA TYR A 376 13.67 17.89 4.01
C TYR A 376 13.04 16.95 2.97
N ALA A 377 12.65 17.47 1.80
CA ALA A 377 12.11 16.66 0.71
C ALA A 377 13.14 15.66 0.17
N ARG A 378 14.42 16.06 0.01
CA ARG A 378 15.48 15.14 -0.41
C ARG A 378 15.78 14.08 0.64
N THR A 379 15.96 14.50 1.89
CA THR A 379 16.41 13.64 2.99
C THR A 379 15.36 12.61 3.39
N TYR A 380 14.08 13.00 3.45
CA TYR A 380 13.03 12.12 4.01
C TYR A 380 11.95 11.71 3.00
N LEU A 381 11.74 12.46 1.91
CA LEU A 381 10.67 12.18 0.94
C LEU A 381 11.19 11.61 -0.39
N GLY A 382 12.51 11.61 -0.62
CA GLY A 382 13.15 11.05 -1.81
C GLY A 382 12.76 11.72 -3.14
N ASN A 383 12.12 12.90 -3.10
CA ASN A 383 11.62 13.59 -4.29
C ASN A 383 11.57 15.10 -4.09
N GLU A 384 12.44 15.85 -4.77
CA GLU A 384 12.47 17.32 -4.71
C GLU A 384 11.15 17.98 -5.16
N LYS A 385 10.33 17.33 -6.00
CA LYS A 385 9.03 17.88 -6.42
C LYS A 385 7.99 17.91 -5.29
N MET A 386 8.28 17.28 -4.14
CA MET A 386 7.40 17.25 -2.96
C MET A 386 7.66 18.40 -1.97
N GLN A 387 8.52 19.36 -2.30
CA GLN A 387 8.81 20.55 -1.48
C GLN A 387 7.56 21.24 -0.93
N ARG A 388 6.52 21.41 -1.76
CA ARG A 388 5.25 22.05 -1.39
C ARG A 388 4.42 21.28 -0.34
N LYS A 389 4.83 20.06 0.01
CA LYS A 389 4.19 19.23 1.04
C LYS A 389 5.11 18.94 2.22
N SER A 390 6.36 19.42 2.19
CA SER A 390 7.37 19.10 3.21
C SER A 390 6.96 19.56 4.61
N ALA A 391 6.50 20.81 4.77
CA ALA A 391 6.10 21.33 6.07
C ALA A 391 4.83 20.67 6.61
N TYR A 392 3.87 20.38 5.73
CA TYR A 392 2.69 19.58 6.08
C TYR A 392 3.08 18.19 6.57
N HIS A 393 3.97 17.50 5.84
CA HIS A 393 4.44 16.17 6.22
C HIS A 393 5.23 16.21 7.54
N TYR A 394 6.09 17.20 7.75
CA TYR A 394 6.80 17.37 9.01
C TYR A 394 5.84 17.61 10.19
N LEU A 395 4.83 18.45 10.00
CA LEU A 395 3.83 18.76 11.01
C LEU A 395 3.00 17.54 11.43
N THR A 396 2.58 16.72 10.47
CA THR A 396 1.63 15.61 10.69
C THR A 396 2.29 14.27 10.94
N THR A 397 3.54 14.06 10.50
CA THR A 397 4.18 12.73 10.52
C THR A 397 5.65 12.82 10.91
N GLY A 398 6.42 13.72 10.27
CA GLY A 398 7.88 13.76 10.40
C GLY A 398 8.39 13.99 11.81
N ALA A 399 7.81 14.93 12.55
CA ALA A 399 8.22 15.20 13.92
C ALA A 399 8.03 14.00 14.86
N THR A 400 6.95 13.22 14.67
CA THR A 400 6.67 12.02 15.47
C THR A 400 7.66 10.89 15.17
N LEU A 401 8.16 10.84 13.93
CA LEU A 401 9.22 9.91 13.52
C LEU A 401 10.63 10.37 13.93
N GLY A 402 10.74 11.51 14.63
CA GLY A 402 12.04 12.08 15.02
C GLY A 402 12.82 12.70 13.86
N PHE A 403 12.19 12.96 12.72
CA PHE A 403 12.86 13.59 11.58
C PHE A 403 13.23 15.02 11.91
N ASN A 404 14.39 15.45 11.44
CA ASN A 404 14.83 16.82 11.62
C ASN A 404 14.22 17.71 10.53
N PRO A 405 13.68 18.90 10.86
CA PRO A 405 13.10 19.83 9.88
C PRO A 405 14.15 20.52 9.01
N SER A 406 15.39 20.62 9.49
CA SER A 406 16.55 21.14 8.78
C SER A 406 17.84 20.67 9.48
N GLN A 407 19.00 21.06 8.96
CA GLN A 407 20.28 20.91 9.68
C GLN A 407 20.40 21.81 10.92
N LYS A 408 19.56 22.84 11.05
CA LYS A 408 19.64 23.81 12.16
C LYS A 408 18.83 23.42 13.39
N PHE A 409 18.03 22.35 13.31
CA PHE A 409 17.15 21.94 14.39
C PHE A 409 17.09 20.43 14.49
N ASN A 410 17.57 19.90 15.63
CA ASN A 410 17.50 18.49 15.97
C ASN A 410 16.24 18.21 16.80
N THR A 411 15.30 17.47 16.22
CA THR A 411 14.00 17.11 16.79
C THR A 411 14.14 16.27 18.05
N ASN A 412 14.99 15.25 18.03
CA ASN A 412 15.15 14.34 19.16
C ASN A 412 15.85 15.04 20.32
N PHE A 413 16.92 15.80 20.04
CA PHE A 413 17.58 16.62 21.05
C PHE A 413 16.61 17.58 21.73
N TYR A 414 15.73 18.23 20.95
CA TYR A 414 14.75 19.15 21.52
C TYR A 414 13.74 18.44 22.42
N LEU A 415 13.25 17.25 22.04
CA LEU A 415 12.31 16.48 22.85
C LEU A 415 12.95 15.85 24.10
N GLU A 416 14.22 15.45 24.02
CA GLU A 416 14.99 14.92 25.15
C GLU A 416 15.22 15.99 26.23
N ASN A 417 15.54 17.22 25.82
CA ASN A 417 15.79 18.34 26.73
C ASN A 417 14.52 19.06 27.20
N ASN A 418 13.37 18.75 26.59
CA ASN A 418 12.09 19.38 26.92
C ASN A 418 11.00 18.30 27.13
N PRO A 419 11.04 17.58 28.27
CA PRO A 419 10.08 16.51 28.56
C PRO A 419 8.62 16.98 28.55
N ASP A 420 8.37 18.22 28.95
CA ASP A 420 7.04 18.84 28.92
C ASP A 420 6.45 18.94 27.50
N VAL A 421 7.30 19.16 26.49
CA VAL A 421 6.90 19.18 25.07
C VAL A 421 6.67 17.77 24.55
N ARG A 422 7.54 16.83 24.95
CA ARG A 422 7.41 15.41 24.59
C ARG A 422 6.11 14.83 25.15
N ASP A 423 5.84 15.05 26.43
CA ASP A 423 4.71 14.46 27.13
C ASP A 423 3.37 15.10 26.71
N SER A 424 3.40 16.35 26.22
CA SER A 424 2.23 17.03 25.63
C SER A 424 1.98 16.68 24.16
N SER A 425 2.84 15.87 23.53
CA SER A 425 2.76 15.48 22.11
C SER A 425 2.65 16.68 21.15
N LEU A 426 3.21 17.83 21.52
CA LEU A 426 3.26 19.01 20.67
C LEU A 426 4.35 18.85 19.60
N ASN A 427 4.11 19.41 18.42
CA ASN A 427 5.15 19.44 17.40
C ASN A 427 6.33 20.29 17.90
N PRO A 428 7.57 19.74 17.96
CA PRO A 428 8.70 20.36 18.65
C PRO A 428 9.14 21.67 17.99
N LEU A 429 9.12 21.74 16.66
CA LEU A 429 9.45 22.99 15.96
C LEU A 429 8.36 24.04 16.13
N VAL A 430 7.08 23.66 16.05
CA VAL A 430 5.97 24.60 16.29
C VAL A 430 6.03 25.15 17.72
N HIS A 431 6.33 24.29 18.70
CA HIS A 431 6.53 24.72 20.08
C HIS A 431 7.70 25.70 20.18
N PHE A 432 8.84 25.36 19.60
CA PHE A 432 10.01 26.22 19.64
C PHE A 432 9.73 27.61 19.06
N LEU A 433 9.09 27.68 17.89
CA LEU A 433 8.74 28.93 17.20
C LEU A 433 7.71 29.77 17.95
N ARG A 434 6.81 29.16 18.73
CA ARG A 434 5.75 29.88 19.45
C ARG A 434 6.14 30.28 20.87
N PHE A 435 6.94 29.45 21.54
CA PHE A 435 7.21 29.57 22.97
C PHE A 435 8.69 29.39 23.28
N GLY A 436 9.34 28.38 22.69
CA GLY A 436 10.71 27.99 23.06
C GLY A 436 11.76 29.10 22.85
N GLN A 437 11.59 29.98 21.86
CA GLN A 437 12.46 31.15 21.68
C GLN A 437 12.34 32.16 22.83
N ALA A 438 11.11 32.49 23.25
CA ALA A 438 10.86 33.40 24.37
C ALA A 438 11.27 32.78 25.72
N GLU A 439 11.24 31.46 25.82
CA GLU A 439 11.64 30.68 26.99
C GLU A 439 13.14 30.34 27.02
N ASN A 440 13.93 30.84 26.06
CA ASN A 440 15.37 30.55 25.93
C ASN A 440 15.73 29.05 25.90
N ARG A 441 14.85 28.21 25.31
CA ARG A 441 15.10 26.77 25.18
C ARG A 441 16.21 26.51 24.16
N LYS A 442 17.11 25.59 24.51
CA LYS A 442 18.25 25.24 23.67
C LYS A 442 17.82 24.37 22.49
N ILE A 443 18.36 24.68 21.32
CA ILE A 443 18.31 23.85 20.13
C ILE A 443 19.73 23.39 19.79
N ASN A 444 19.84 22.31 19.03
CA ASN A 444 21.11 21.85 18.49
C ASN A 444 21.00 21.73 16.97
N SER A 445 22.03 22.15 16.25
CA SER A 445 22.21 21.84 14.83
C SER A 445 22.79 20.44 14.70
N LEU A 446 22.55 19.80 13.55
CA LEU A 446 23.14 18.51 13.18
C LEU A 446 24.60 18.64 12.78
#